data_AF-A0A0Y0NFK1-F1
#
_entry.id   AF-A0A0Y0NFK1-F1
#
_cell.length_a   1.000
_cell.length_b   1.000
_cell.length_c   1.000
_cell.angle_alpha   90.00
_cell.angle_beta   90.00
_cell.angle_gamma   90.00
#
_symmetry.space_group_name_H-M   'P 1'
#
loop_
_entity.id
_entity.type
_entity.pdbx_description
1 polymer ?
#
loop_
_entity_poly.entity_id
_entity_poly.type
_entity_poly.pdbx_seq_one_letter_code
_entity_poly.pdbx_strand_id
1 'polypeptide(L)'
;MFGLSGWHVLIILTVLILMAAVVVGIIFLGVFLTRRAAPGVPAPATSAPAPARPESSPAELRAARLAEIEDLSTTGLLSQSEYEAKRAEILGEI
;
A
#
# COMPACT_ATOMS: atom_id res chain seq x y z
N MET A 1 2.60 16.19 -41.61
CA MET A 1 3.65 16.50 -40.61
C MET A 1 2.88 16.95 -39.37
N PHE A 2 2.69 16.05 -38.41
CA PHE A 2 1.61 16.12 -37.43
C PHE A 2 1.73 17.34 -36.51
N GLY A 3 0.63 18.08 -36.38
CA GLY A 3 0.50 19.34 -35.64
C GLY A 3 0.56 19.18 -34.13
N LEU A 4 1.75 18.83 -33.62
CA LEU A 4 2.11 19.09 -32.22
C LEU A 4 2.27 20.60 -32.03
N SER A 5 1.13 21.29 -31.98
CA SER A 5 1.06 22.65 -31.44
C SER A 5 1.62 22.58 -30.03
N GLY A 6 2.54 23.50 -29.68
CA GLY A 6 3.20 23.54 -28.37
C GLY A 6 2.24 23.48 -27.17
N TRP A 7 0.97 23.82 -27.38
CA TRP A 7 -0.13 23.62 -26.43
C TRP A 7 -0.32 22.16 -25.99
N HIS A 8 -0.27 21.20 -26.93
CA HIS A 8 -0.41 19.78 -26.61
C HIS A 8 0.79 19.28 -25.82
N VAL A 9 1.99 19.74 -26.17
CA VAL A 9 3.22 19.41 -25.43
C VAL A 9 3.13 19.93 -23.99
N LEU A 10 2.62 21.16 -23.80
CA LEU A 10 2.36 21.72 -22.47
C LEU A 10 1.38 20.85 -21.67
N ILE A 11 0.23 20.48 -22.25
CA ILE A 11 -0.77 19.63 -21.56
C ILE A 11 -0.17 18.29 -21.18
N ILE A 12 0.50 17.61 -22.13
CA ILE A 12 1.12 16.31 -21.90
C ILE A 12 2.15 16.43 -20.77
N LEU A 13 3.00 17.45 -20.80
CA LEU A 13 4.00 17.70 -19.77
C LEU A 13 3.36 17.91 -18.39
N THR A 14 2.28 18.71 -18.32
CA THR A 14 1.56 18.95 -17.07
C THR A 14 0.96 17.67 -16.50
N VAL A 15 0.28 16.87 -17.32
CA VAL A 15 -0.31 15.59 -16.89
C VAL A 15 0.77 14.63 -16.43
N LEU A 16 1.90 14.57 -17.15
CA LEU A 16 3.01 13.67 -16.82
C LEU A 16 3.67 14.05 -15.48
N ILE A 17 3.85 15.36 -15.23
CA ILE A 17 4.34 15.87 -13.94
C ILE A 17 3.35 15.55 -12.82
N LEU A 18 2.04 15.74 -13.06
CA LEU A 18 1.00 15.44 -12.07
C LEU A 18 1.01 13.94 -11.70
N MET A 19 1.07 13.06 -12.70
CA MET A 19 1.17 11.61 -12.50
C MET A 19 2.44 11.24 -11.72
N ALA A 20 3.59 11.81 -12.09
CA ALA A 20 4.84 11.59 -11.37
C ALA A 20 4.76 12.05 -9.90
N ALA A 21 4.16 13.21 -9.63
CA ALA A 21 3.96 13.72 -8.28
C ALA A 21 3.05 12.82 -7.45
N VAL A 22 1.97 12.30 -8.03
CA VAL A 22 1.07 11.34 -7.38
C VAL A 22 1.81 10.05 -7.04
N VAL A 23 2.56 9.47 -7.99
CA VAL A 23 3.35 8.25 -7.76
C VAL A 23 4.38 8.46 -6.65
N VAL A 24 5.12 9.57 -6.68
CA VAL A 24 6.08 9.92 -5.62
C VAL A 24 5.37 10.09 -4.27
N GLY A 25 4.21 10.76 -4.26
CA GLY A 25 3.38 10.92 -3.06
C GLY A 25 2.94 9.59 -2.46
N ILE A 26 2.48 8.65 -3.29
CA ILE A 26 2.06 7.29 -2.86
C ILE A 26 3.26 6.51 -2.32
N ILE A 27 4.39 6.51 -3.03
CA ILE A 27 5.62 5.82 -2.57
C ILE A 27 6.07 6.41 -1.23
N PHE A 28 6.11 7.74 -1.13
CA PHE A 28 6.51 8.42 0.08
C PHE A 28 5.56 8.14 1.24
N LEU A 29 4.26 8.14 0.99
CA LEU A 29 3.23 7.81 1.97
C LEU A 29 3.36 6.36 2.42
N GLY A 30 3.53 5.42 1.50
CA GLY A 30 3.80 4.02 1.79
C GLY A 30 5.01 3.85 2.70
N VAL A 31 6.17 4.41 2.32
CA VAL A 31 7.40 4.38 3.12
C VAL A 31 7.21 5.07 4.46
N PHE A 32 6.51 6.21 4.52
CA PHE A 32 6.23 6.93 5.75
C PHE A 32 5.35 6.11 6.70
N LEU A 33 4.33 5.43 6.18
CA LEU A 33 3.49 4.51 6.95
C LEU A 33 4.30 3.30 7.42
N THR A 34 5.17 2.73 6.58
CA THR A 34 6.05 1.61 7.01
C THR A 34 7.04 2.06 8.08
N ARG A 35 7.58 3.28 7.97
CA ARG A 35 8.48 3.89 8.96
C ARG A 35 7.76 4.22 10.26
N ARG A 36 6.51 4.68 10.20
CA ARG A 36 5.68 4.92 11.39
C ARG A 36 5.19 3.63 12.03
N ALA A 37 4.99 2.59 11.24
CA ALA A 37 4.60 1.26 11.68
C ALA A 37 5.79 0.46 12.26
N ALA A 38 7.02 0.97 12.21
CA ALA A 38 8.11 0.50 13.05
C ALA A 38 7.97 1.19 14.42
N PRO A 39 7.39 0.52 15.44
CA PRO A 39 7.44 1.03 16.79
C PRO A 39 8.92 1.03 17.17
N GLY A 40 9.37 2.11 17.82
CA GLY A 40 10.77 2.28 18.18
C GLY A 40 11.39 1.00 18.74
N VAL A 41 12.52 0.60 18.16
CA VAL A 41 13.51 -0.19 18.88
C VAL A 41 14.48 0.82 19.47
N PRO A 42 14.30 1.25 20.74
CA PRO A 42 15.42 1.74 21.50
C PRO A 42 16.36 0.55 21.72
N ALA A 43 17.59 0.62 21.22
CA ALA A 43 18.66 -0.10 21.90
C ALA A 43 18.78 0.54 23.31
N PRO A 44 18.80 -0.26 24.40
CA PRO A 44 20.04 -0.91 24.79
C PRO A 44 19.86 -2.34 25.35
N ALA A 45 20.99 -3.03 25.49
CA ALA A 45 21.16 -4.38 26.00
C ALA A 45 20.36 -4.69 27.28
N THR A 46 19.69 -5.85 27.31
CA THR A 46 19.56 -6.74 28.49
C THR A 46 18.99 -8.08 28.00
N SER A 47 19.77 -9.14 28.21
CA SER A 47 19.34 -10.53 28.04
C SER A 47 18.22 -10.83 29.05
N ALA A 48 16.97 -10.86 28.60
CA ALA A 48 15.84 -11.35 29.38
C ALA A 48 15.00 -12.30 28.50
N PRO A 49 14.59 -13.49 29.01
CA PRO A 49 13.86 -14.47 28.21
C PRO A 49 12.51 -13.90 27.78
N ALA A 50 12.29 -13.81 26.47
CA ALA A 50 11.05 -13.31 25.88
C ALA A 50 9.85 -14.19 26.26
N PRO A 51 8.71 -13.61 26.70
CA PRO A 51 7.46 -14.35 26.81
C PRO A 51 6.97 -14.71 25.40
N ALA A 52 6.46 -15.94 25.25
CA ALA A 52 5.97 -16.49 24.00
C ALA A 52 5.01 -15.53 23.28
N ARG A 53 5.39 -15.10 22.07
CA ARG A 53 4.45 -14.50 21.12
C ARG A 53 3.38 -15.57 20.81
N PRO A 54 2.08 -15.25 20.86
CA PRO A 54 1.08 -16.13 20.28
C PRO A 54 1.40 -16.23 18.78
N GLU A 55 1.73 -17.44 18.34
CA GLU A 55 1.89 -17.79 16.94
C GLU A 55 0.52 -17.58 16.26
N SER A 56 0.27 -16.36 15.77
CA SER A 56 -0.99 -16.00 15.11
C SER A 56 -1.24 -16.98 13.99
N SER A 57 -2.37 -17.68 14.08
CA SER A 57 -2.65 -18.80 13.19
C SER A 57 -2.74 -18.31 11.73
N PRO A 58 -2.47 -19.17 10.73
CA PRO A 58 -2.61 -18.80 9.32
C PRO A 58 -4.01 -18.24 8.98
N ALA A 59 -5.04 -18.65 9.72
CA ALA A 59 -6.41 -18.16 9.59
C ALA A 59 -6.56 -16.71 10.08
N GLU A 60 -5.96 -16.35 11.21
CA GLU A 60 -5.98 -14.99 11.75
C GLU A 60 -5.22 -14.01 10.85
N LEU A 61 -4.09 -14.45 10.28
CA LEU A 61 -3.34 -13.66 9.30
C LEU A 61 -4.17 -13.37 8.04
N ARG A 62 -4.93 -14.35 7.55
CA ARG A 62 -5.84 -14.14 6.41
C ARG A 62 -6.97 -13.19 6.77
N ALA A 63 -7.60 -13.36 7.93
CA ALA A 63 -8.68 -12.48 8.40
C ALA A 63 -8.21 -11.02 8.54
N ALA A 64 -7.01 -10.80 9.09
CA ALA A 64 -6.42 -9.47 9.19
C ALA A 64 -6.16 -8.84 7.81
N ARG A 65 -5.69 -9.64 6.85
CA ARG A 65 -5.48 -9.18 5.45
C ARG A 65 -6.77 -8.85 4.73
N LEU A 66 -7.83 -9.63 4.93
CA LEU A 66 -9.16 -9.35 4.39
C LEU A 66 -9.72 -8.02 4.92
N ALA A 67 -9.59 -7.77 6.22
CA ALA A 67 -10.02 -6.52 6.85
C ALA A 67 -9.25 -5.30 6.30
N GLU A 68 -7.94 -5.44 6.06
CA GLU A 68 -7.11 -4.37 5.48
C GLU A 68 -7.60 -3.98 4.07
N ILE A 69 -7.96 -4.95 3.22
CA ILE A 69 -8.41 -4.69 1.85
C ILE A 69 -9.82 -4.09 1.81
N GLU A 70 -10.68 -4.45 2.77
CA GLU A 70 -12.01 -3.85 2.93
C GLU A 70 -11.95 -2.39 3.42
N ASP A 71 -11.01 -2.06 4.31
CA ASP A 71 -10.75 -0.66 4.70
C ASP A 71 -10.27 0.17 3.50
N LEU A 72 -9.40 -0.39 2.67
CA LEU A 72 -8.91 0.29 1.47
C LEU A 72 -10.00 0.48 0.40
N SER A 73 -10.93 -0.47 0.24
CA SER A 73 -12.06 -0.33 -0.69
C SER A 73 -13.07 0.70 -0.20
N THR A 74 -13.39 0.71 1.09
CA THR A 74 -14.29 1.70 1.70
C THR A 74 -13.72 3.11 1.70
N THR A 75 -12.39 3.26 1.77
CA THR A 75 -11.70 4.55 1.61
C THR A 75 -11.64 5.01 0.15
N GLY A 76 -12.09 4.18 -0.80
CA GLY A 76 -12.06 4.46 -2.24
C GLY A 76 -10.66 4.39 -2.86
N LEU A 77 -9.69 3.78 -2.16
CA LEU A 77 -8.32 3.56 -2.64
C LEU A 77 -8.21 2.32 -3.53
N LEU A 78 -9.16 1.40 -3.43
CA LEU A 78 -9.31 0.26 -4.33
C LEU A 78 -10.61 0.35 -5.13
N SER A 79 -10.54 0.05 -6.42
CA SER A 79 -11.74 -0.21 -7.21
C SER A 79 -12.35 -1.57 -6.85
N GLN A 80 -13.65 -1.73 -7.07
CA GLN A 80 -14.39 -2.96 -6.76
C GLN A 80 -13.75 -4.21 -7.39
N SER A 81 -13.28 -4.10 -8.64
CA SER A 81 -12.60 -5.20 -9.35
C SER A 81 -11.26 -5.60 -8.71
N GLU A 82 -10.52 -4.65 -8.14
CA GLU A 82 -9.25 -4.92 -7.48
C GLU A 82 -9.46 -5.55 -6.09
N TYR A 83 -10.53 -5.15 -5.40
CA TYR A 83 -10.94 -5.76 -4.13
C TYR A 83 -11.25 -7.25 -4.34
N GLU A 84 -12.06 -7.56 -5.35
CA GLU A 84 -12.47 -8.93 -5.66
C GLU A 84 -11.28 -9.81 -6.06
N ALA A 85 -10.36 -9.28 -6.88
CA ALA A 85 -9.15 -10.00 -7.26
C ALA A 85 -8.25 -10.33 -6.05
N LYS A 86 -8.02 -9.36 -5.14
CA LYS A 86 -7.21 -9.58 -3.94
C LYS A 86 -7.86 -10.53 -2.94
N ARG A 87 -9.19 -10.46 -2.82
CA ARG A 87 -9.96 -11.38 -1.96
C ARG A 87 -9.82 -12.82 -2.44
N ALA A 88 -9.94 -13.05 -3.75
CA ALA A 88 -9.78 -14.37 -4.35
C ALA A 88 -8.34 -14.90 -4.22
N GLU A 89 -7.32 -14.04 -4.31
CA GLU A 89 -5.92 -14.40 -4.07
C GLU A 89 -5.68 -14.87 -2.62
N ILE A 90 -6.26 -14.19 -1.63
CA ILE A 90 -6.13 -14.56 -0.21
C ILE A 90 -6.87 -15.87 0.12
N LEU A 91 -8.01 -16.10 -0.53
CA LEU A 91 -8.78 -17.34 -0.40
C LEU A 91 -8.15 -18.50 -1.19
N GLY A 92 -7.22 -18.21 -2.10
CA GLY A 92 -6.54 -19.21 -2.92
C GLY A 92 -7.43 -19.79 -4.03
N GLU A 93 -8.38 -19.01 -4.52
CA GLU A 93 -9.39 -19.43 -5.51
C GLU A 93 -8.94 -19.19 -6.97
N ILE A 94 -7.64 -18.93 -7.19
CA ILE A 94 -7.03 -18.57 -8.48
C ILE A 94 -5.79 -19.45 -8.75
#